data_AF-B8GNF5-F1
#
_entry.id   AF-B8GNF5-F1
#
_cell.length_a   1.000
_cell.length_b   1.000
_cell.length_c   1.000
_cell.angle_alpha   90.00
_cell.angle_beta   90.00
_cell.angle_gamma   90.00
#
_symmetry.space_group_name_H-M   'P 1'
#
loop_
_entity.id
_entity.type
_entity.pdbx_description
1 polymer ?
#
loop_
_entity_poly.entity_id
_entity_poly.type
_entity_poly.pdbx_seq_one_letter_code
_entity_poly.pdbx_strand_id
1 'polypeptide(L)'
;MTLNELLDYLQENTGFELLDGSPEASIRKAAEGTHPHEIAAEIIRALDEKAGHAGGEASLERIDAVKSLSPLRLKYMADNAPVEGFRMVEKIITTIDAAYNEEALRLRGA
;
A
#
# COMPACT_ATOMS: atom_id res chain seq x y z
N MET A 1 6.74 -7.00 9.10
CA MET A 1 6.07 -5.69 9.20
C MET A 1 4.59 -5.95 9.02
N THR A 2 3.76 -5.35 9.87
CA THR A 2 2.31 -5.45 9.75
C THR A 2 1.79 -4.56 8.61
N LEU A 3 0.57 -4.80 8.14
CA LEU A 3 -0.06 -3.94 7.16
C LEU A 3 -0.28 -2.52 7.69
N ASN A 4 -0.63 -2.37 8.98
CA ASN A 4 -0.76 -1.06 9.63
C ASN A 4 0.55 -0.26 9.58
N GLU A 5 1.66 -0.88 10.01
CA GLU A 5 3.00 -0.25 9.95
C GLU A 5 3.39 0.15 8.53
N LEU A 6 3.10 -0.71 7.55
CA LEU A 6 3.40 -0.41 6.15
C LEU A 6 2.57 0.76 5.64
N LEU A 7 1.28 0.80 5.92
CA LEU A 7 0.38 1.86 5.46
C LEU A 7 0.71 3.22 6.09
N ASP A 8 1.04 3.25 7.39
CA ASP A 8 1.55 4.45 8.04
C ASP A 8 2.85 4.93 7.39
N TYR A 9 3.81 4.03 7.17
CA TYR A 9 5.07 4.38 6.51
C TYR A 9 4.82 4.97 5.12
N LEU A 10 3.93 4.37 4.33
CA LEU A 10 3.59 4.85 2.99
C LEU A 10 2.93 6.23 3.02
N GLN A 11 2.02 6.47 3.96
CA GLN A 11 1.41 7.79 4.16
C GLN A 11 2.47 8.87 4.41
N GLU A 12 3.45 8.58 5.26
CA GLU A 12 4.48 9.53 5.65
C GLU A 12 5.54 9.78 4.56
N ASN A 13 5.81 8.78 3.71
CA ASN A 13 6.98 8.78 2.82
C ASN A 13 6.66 8.91 1.32
N THR A 14 5.37 8.95 0.94
CA THR A 14 4.98 9.06 -0.47
C THR A 14 4.52 10.45 -0.90
N GLY A 15 4.00 11.25 0.04
CA GLY A 15 3.36 12.54 -0.25
C GLY A 15 1.95 12.42 -0.84
N PHE A 16 1.39 11.20 -0.89
CA PHE A 16 0.00 10.97 -1.27
C PHE A 16 -0.91 10.87 -0.05
N GLU A 17 -2.16 11.27 -0.23
CA GLU A 17 -3.23 11.00 0.73
C GLU A 17 -3.68 9.55 0.54
N LEU A 18 -3.02 8.64 1.26
CA LEU A 18 -3.28 7.21 1.21
C LEU A 18 -4.33 6.80 2.26
N LEU A 19 -4.26 7.38 3.45
CA LEU A 19 -5.13 7.05 4.58
C LEU A 19 -6.33 7.99 4.68
N ASP A 20 -7.45 7.44 5.14
CA ASP A 20 -8.63 8.18 5.59
C ASP A 20 -8.92 7.83 7.06
N GLY A 21 -8.17 8.50 7.94
CA GLY A 21 -8.13 8.23 9.38
C GLY A 21 -6.93 7.37 9.74
N SER A 22 -7.14 6.31 10.53
CA SER A 22 -6.10 5.33 10.82
C SER A 22 -5.92 4.32 9.67
N PRO A 23 -4.79 3.59 9.62
CA PRO A 23 -4.62 2.47 8.69
C PRO A 23 -5.78 1.46 8.73
N GLU A 24 -6.14 0.99 9.92
CA GLU A 24 -7.27 0.05 10.11
C GLU A 24 -8.60 0.62 9.58
N ALA A 25 -8.86 1.92 9.82
CA ALA A 25 -10.05 2.57 9.29
C ALA A 25 -10.02 2.64 7.75
N SER A 26 -8.84 2.87 7.18
CA SER A 26 -8.64 2.97 5.73
C SER A 26 -8.81 1.60 5.05
N ILE A 27 -8.31 0.52 5.67
CA ILE A 27 -8.55 -0.86 5.22
C ILE A 27 -10.06 -1.15 5.16
N ARG A 28 -10.78 -0.87 6.26
CA ARG A 28 -12.23 -1.08 6.33
C ARG A 28 -12.96 -0.26 5.25
N LYS A 29 -12.66 1.04 5.14
CA LYS A 29 -13.28 1.92 4.14
C LYS A 29 -12.97 1.49 2.72
N ALA A 30 -11.76 1.00 2.45
CA ALA A 30 -11.38 0.48 1.15
C ALA A 30 -12.17 -0.79 0.80
N ALA A 31 -12.37 -1.70 1.76
CA ALA A 31 -13.19 -2.90 1.60
C ALA A 31 -14.68 -2.57 1.40
N GLU A 32 -15.20 -1.58 2.11
CA GLU A 32 -16.60 -1.12 2.03
C GLU A 32 -16.88 -0.22 0.81
N GLY A 33 -15.86 0.21 0.09
CA GLY A 33 -16.00 1.15 -1.03
C GLY A 33 -16.33 2.59 -0.60
N THR A 34 -16.04 2.96 0.65
CA THR A 34 -16.32 4.27 1.24
C THR A 34 -15.09 5.16 1.38
N HIS A 35 -13.92 4.69 0.96
CA HIS A 35 -12.68 5.47 0.95
C HIS A 35 -12.77 6.62 -0.07
N PRO A 36 -12.40 7.86 0.28
CA PRO A 36 -12.61 9.04 -0.56
C PRO A 36 -11.71 9.07 -1.81
N HIS A 37 -10.57 8.39 -1.76
CA HIS A 37 -9.64 8.29 -2.87
C HIS A 37 -9.68 6.89 -3.49
N GLU A 38 -10.16 6.78 -4.72
CA GLU A 38 -10.37 5.50 -5.42
C GLU A 38 -9.06 4.73 -5.63
N ILE A 39 -8.00 5.42 -6.07
CA ILE A 39 -6.69 4.80 -6.34
C ILE A 39 -6.04 4.30 -5.04
N ALA A 40 -6.11 5.11 -3.97
CA ALA A 40 -5.64 4.71 -2.65
C ALA A 40 -6.39 3.47 -2.15
N ALA A 41 -7.71 3.45 -2.32
CA ALA A 41 -8.55 2.31 -1.95
C ALA A 41 -8.19 1.03 -2.71
N GLU A 42 -7.89 1.13 -4.01
CA GLU A 42 -7.42 0.00 -4.81
C GLU A 42 -6.10 -0.56 -4.31
N ILE A 43 -5.15 0.30 -3.99
CA ILE A 43 -3.84 -0.09 -3.44
C ILE A 43 -4.02 -0.78 -2.10
N ILE A 44 -4.80 -0.19 -1.18
CA ILE A 44 -5.06 -0.77 0.14
C ILE A 44 -5.75 -2.13 0.02
N ARG A 45 -6.76 -2.27 -0.84
CA ARG A 45 -7.42 -3.56 -1.08
C ARG A 45 -6.46 -4.62 -1.60
N ALA A 46 -5.57 -4.27 -2.54
CA ALA A 46 -4.60 -5.22 -3.07
C ALA A 46 -3.61 -5.71 -1.99
N LEU A 47 -3.16 -4.80 -1.11
CA LEU A 47 -2.29 -5.13 0.00
C LEU A 47 -3.01 -6.01 1.05
N ASP A 48 -4.23 -5.65 1.42
CA ASP A 48 -5.06 -6.40 2.38
C ASP A 48 -5.43 -7.79 1.85
N GLU A 49 -5.84 -7.90 0.57
CA GLU A 49 -6.07 -9.19 -0.10
C GLU A 49 -4.83 -10.08 -0.02
N LYS A 50 -3.66 -9.50 -0.26
CA LYS A 50 -2.41 -10.25 -0.21
C LYS A 50 -2.00 -10.63 1.21
N ALA A 51 -2.37 -9.81 2.21
CA ALA A 51 -2.25 -10.13 3.62
C ALA A 51 -3.31 -11.15 4.12
N GLY A 52 -4.20 -11.61 3.22
CA GLY A 52 -5.22 -12.63 3.52
C GLY A 52 -6.48 -12.08 4.15
N HIS A 53 -6.78 -10.78 3.99
CA HIS A 53 -7.93 -10.09 4.60
C HIS A 53 -7.99 -10.25 6.12
N ALA A 54 -6.83 -10.34 6.76
CA ALA A 54 -6.70 -10.52 8.20
C ALA A 54 -6.66 -9.19 8.98
N GLY A 55 -6.96 -8.06 8.31
CA GLY A 55 -6.92 -6.72 8.90
C GLY A 55 -5.50 -6.18 9.02
N GLY A 56 -5.35 -5.04 9.69
CA GLY A 56 -4.10 -4.29 9.71
C GLY A 56 -2.95 -4.93 10.48
N GLU A 57 -3.23 -5.84 11.41
CA GLU A 57 -2.19 -6.57 12.18
C GLU A 57 -1.58 -7.75 11.41
N ALA A 58 -2.12 -8.05 10.22
CA ALA A 58 -1.59 -9.12 9.38
C ALA A 58 -0.14 -8.80 8.97
N SER A 59 0.76 -9.77 9.15
CA SER A 59 2.12 -9.65 8.64
C SER A 59 2.12 -9.76 7.13
N LEU A 60 2.81 -8.83 6.48
CA LEU A 60 3.01 -8.86 5.04
C LEU A 60 4.52 -8.96 4.77
N GLU A 61 4.89 -9.76 3.76
CA GLU A 61 6.27 -9.88 3.32
C GLU A 61 6.54 -8.91 2.17
N ARG A 62 7.78 -8.43 2.05
CA ARG A 62 8.20 -7.48 1.00
C ARG A 62 7.77 -7.91 -0.39
N ILE A 63 8.08 -9.16 -0.75
CA ILE A 63 7.82 -9.69 -2.10
C ILE A 63 6.33 -9.77 -2.38
N ASP A 64 5.52 -10.04 -1.35
CA ASP A 64 4.08 -10.15 -1.46
C ASP A 64 3.45 -8.76 -1.60
N ALA A 65 3.88 -7.78 -0.81
CA ALA A 65 3.47 -6.38 -0.95
C ALA A 65 3.71 -5.85 -2.37
N VAL A 66 4.93 -6.01 -2.91
CA VAL A 66 5.26 -5.54 -4.26
C VAL A 66 4.47 -6.28 -5.34
N LYS A 67 4.33 -7.61 -5.22
CA LYS A 67 3.57 -8.41 -6.20
C LYS A 67 2.09 -8.06 -6.21
N SER A 68 1.50 -7.72 -5.07
CA SER A 68 0.08 -7.34 -4.97
C SER A 68 -0.27 -6.16 -5.87
N LEU A 69 0.68 -5.24 -6.09
CA LEU A 69 0.49 -4.02 -6.87
C LEU A 69 0.79 -4.20 -8.36
N SER A 70 1.34 -5.33 -8.78
CA SER A 70 1.70 -5.58 -10.18
C SER A 70 0.49 -5.51 -11.14
N PRO A 71 -0.69 -6.09 -10.82
CA PRO A 71 -1.89 -5.92 -11.65
C PRO A 71 -2.37 -4.46 -11.73
N LEU A 72 -2.31 -3.71 -10.62
CA LEU A 72 -2.68 -2.29 -10.61
C LEU A 72 -1.73 -1.47 -11.47
N ARG A 73 -0.43 -1.73 -11.42
CA ARG A 73 0.54 -1.09 -12.30
C ARG A 73 0.18 -1.30 -13.77
N LEU A 74 -0.12 -2.54 -14.17
CA LEU A 74 -0.54 -2.84 -15.55
C LEU A 74 -1.84 -2.14 -15.93
N LYS A 75 -2.83 -2.10 -15.01
CA LYS A 75 -4.08 -1.35 -15.21
C LYS A 75 -3.82 0.12 -15.51
N TYR A 76 -2.94 0.77 -14.74
CA TYR A 76 -2.64 2.20 -14.89
C TYR A 76 -1.62 2.52 -16.00
N MET A 77 -0.99 1.52 -16.60
CA MET A 77 -0.17 1.68 -17.82
C MET A 77 -1.00 1.67 -19.11
N ALA A 78 -2.29 1.33 -19.06
CA ALA A 78 -3.15 1.33 -20.24
C ALA A 78 -3.33 2.76 -20.80
N ASP A 79 -3.42 2.88 -22.12
CA ASP A 79 -3.41 4.18 -22.84
C ASP A 79 -4.47 5.20 -22.37
N ASN A 80 -5.58 4.72 -21.78
CA ASN A 80 -6.69 5.57 -21.30
C ASN A 80 -6.75 5.72 -19.78
N ALA A 81 -5.75 5.22 -19.05
CA ALA A 81 -5.76 5.27 -17.59
C ALA A 81 -5.27 6.65 -17.09
N PRO A 82 -5.77 7.12 -15.92
CA PRO A 82 -5.26 8.34 -15.29
C PRO A 82 -3.76 8.23 -14.97
N VAL A 83 -2.97 9.22 -15.39
CA VAL A 83 -1.52 9.28 -15.17
C VAL A 83 -1.18 9.31 -13.68
N GLU A 84 -2.03 9.95 -12.89
CA GLU A 84 -1.93 10.03 -11.43
C GLU A 84 -1.91 8.62 -10.80
N GLY A 85 -2.70 7.68 -11.33
CA GLY A 85 -2.74 6.32 -10.82
C GLY A 85 -1.44 5.58 -11.04
N PHE A 86 -0.86 5.72 -12.22
CA PHE A 86 0.45 5.13 -12.51
C PHE A 86 1.53 5.70 -11.59
N ARG A 87 1.57 7.03 -11.43
CA ARG A 87 2.54 7.71 -10.55
C ARG A 87 2.40 7.26 -9.09
N MET A 88 1.17 7.15 -8.59
CA MET A 88 0.90 6.72 -7.23
C MET A 88 1.34 5.28 -7.00
N VAL A 89 0.96 4.35 -7.90
CA VAL A 89 1.36 2.94 -7.79
C VAL A 89 2.88 2.76 -7.86
N GLU A 90 3.55 3.41 -8.81
CA GLU A 90 5.02 3.33 -8.93
C GLU A 90 5.73 3.86 -7.68
N LYS A 91 5.28 5.02 -7.18
CA LYS A 91 5.84 5.60 -5.97
C LYS A 91 5.62 4.69 -4.76
N ILE A 92 4.43 4.13 -4.60
CA ILE A 92 4.12 3.19 -3.53
C ILE A 92 5.03 1.96 -3.61
N ILE A 93 5.21 1.35 -4.79
CA ILE A 93 6.09 0.19 -4.97
C ILE A 93 7.52 0.50 -4.53
N THR A 94 8.09 1.62 -5.00
CA THR A 94 9.45 2.02 -4.63
C THR A 94 9.59 2.37 -3.14
N THR A 95 8.55 2.94 -2.53
CA THR A 95 8.52 3.25 -1.10
C THR A 95 8.32 2.01 -0.22
N ILE A 96 7.61 0.98 -0.68
CA ILE A 96 7.56 -0.34 -0.01
C ILE A 96 8.99 -0.90 0.13
N ASP A 97 9.77 -0.90 -0.95
CA ASP A 97 11.15 -1.40 -0.88
C ASP A 97 12.00 -0.62 0.13
N ALA A 98 11.82 0.70 0.21
CA ALA A 98 12.48 1.54 1.20
C ALA A 98 12.06 1.15 2.64
N ALA A 99 10.77 0.99 2.90
CA ALA A 99 10.23 0.62 4.21
C ALA A 99 10.88 -0.66 4.76
N TYR A 100 10.95 -1.70 3.93
CA TYR A 100 11.57 -2.96 4.34
C TYR A 100 13.10 -2.89 4.42
N ASN A 101 13.75 -1.97 3.71
CA ASN A 101 15.19 -1.76 3.88
C ASN A 101 15.48 -1.10 5.24
N GLU A 102 14.69 -0.11 5.63
CA GLU A 102 14.80 0.54 6.94
C GLU A 102 14.51 -0.44 8.09
N GLU A 103 13.47 -1.25 7.96
CA GLU A 103 13.17 -2.30 8.94
C GLU A 103 14.32 -3.31 9.07
N ALA A 104 14.90 -3.75 7.95
CA ALA A 104 16.06 -4.64 7.97
C ALA A 104 17.29 -3.99 8.63
N LEU A 105 17.51 -2.69 8.43
CA LEU A 105 18.59 -1.95 9.09
C LEU A 105 18.34 -1.85 10.60
N ARG A 106 17.10 -1.56 11.02
CA ARG A 106 16.69 -1.50 12.43
C ARG A 106 16.92 -2.84 13.14
N LEU A 107 16.57 -3.94 12.49
CA LEU A 107 16.79 -5.30 13.02
C LEU A 107 18.27 -5.70 13.10
N ARG A 108 19.13 -5.15 12.24
CA ARG A 108 20.58 -5.42 12.26
C ARG A 108 21.35 -4.54 13.26
N GLY A 109 20.79 -3.39 13.63
CA GLY A 109 21.34 -2.49 14.64
C GLY A 109 20.87 -2.76 16.07
N ALA A 110 19.97 -3.73 16.25
CA ALA A 110 19.44 -4.19 17.53
C ALA A 110 20.27 -5.33 18.15
#